data_AF-A0A937BEE9-F1
#
_entry.id   AF-A0A937BEE9-F1
#
_cell.length_a   1.000
_cell.length_b   1.000
_cell.length_c   1.000
_cell.angle_alpha   90.00
_cell.angle_beta   90.00
_cell.angle_gamma   90.00
#
_symmetry.space_group_name_H-M   'P 1'
#
loop_
_entity.id
_entity.type
_entity.pdbx_description
1 polymer ?
#
loop_
_entity_poly.entity_id
_entity_poly.type
_entity_poly.pdbx_seq_one_letter_code
_entity_poly.pdbx_strand_id
1 'polypeptide(L)'
;MKRFLSISLLSIFLVSATELYQLVKLPLMVEHFKEHRQEDKDMTLWAFLCMHYDYAAKPDEDYAKDMTLPFKANDSMINATIADFVPTTFYISPAKKTYASSVQFVTFDEQHISSSFLSNIWQPPKSC
;
A
#
# COMPACT_ATOMS: atom_id res chain seq x y z
N MET A 1 19.61 -2.96 26.89
CA MET A 1 18.43 -2.09 26.66
C MET A 1 18.09 -1.94 25.17
N LYS A 2 19.03 -1.50 24.30
CA LYS A 2 18.76 -1.33 22.86
C LYS A 2 18.19 -2.59 22.18
N ARG A 3 18.78 -3.77 22.41
CA ARG A 3 18.30 -5.05 21.87
C ARG A 3 16.86 -5.40 22.30
N PHE A 4 16.55 -5.23 23.59
CA PHE A 4 15.21 -5.49 24.11
C PHE A 4 14.19 -4.55 23.46
N LEU A 5 14.49 -3.25 23.41
CA LEU A 5 13.63 -2.27 22.75
C LEU A 5 13.42 -2.60 21.27
N SER A 6 14.47 -2.97 20.53
CA SER A 6 14.36 -3.39 19.13
C SER A 6 13.48 -4.63 18.96
N ILE A 7 13.64 -5.64 19.82
CA ILE A 7 12.79 -6.85 19.77
C ILE A 7 11.34 -6.48 20.06
N SER A 8 11.07 -5.69 21.10
CA SER A 8 9.70 -5.30 21.45
C SER A 8 9.03 -4.51 20.33
N LEU A 9 9.74 -3.55 19.73
CA LEU A 9 9.22 -2.78 18.59
C LEU A 9 8.97 -3.66 17.37
N LEU A 10 9.85 -4.62 17.07
CA LEU A 10 9.67 -5.55 15.97
C LEU A 10 8.48 -6.49 16.22
N SER A 11 8.32 -6.99 17.44
CA SER A 11 7.16 -7.82 17.80
C SER A 11 5.85 -7.06 17.71
N ILE A 12 5.81 -5.81 18.20
CA ILE A 12 4.62 -4.95 18.06
C ILE A 12 4.32 -4.72 16.58
N PHE A 13 5.33 -4.35 15.79
CA PHE A 13 5.18 -4.16 14.36
C PHE A 13 4.69 -5.43 13.66
N LEU A 14 5.23 -6.60 14.00
CA LEU A 14 4.82 -7.87 13.42
C LEU A 14 3.35 -8.19 13.74
N VAL A 15 2.92 -8.00 14.99
CA VAL A 15 1.53 -8.24 15.40
C VAL A 15 0.56 -7.20 14.82
N SER A 16 0.99 -5.94 14.69
CA SER A 16 0.15 -4.86 14.17
C SER A 16 0.11 -4.79 12.65
N ALA A 17 1.16 -5.22 11.95
CA ALA A 17 1.25 -5.15 10.49
C ALA A 17 0.89 -6.46 9.78
N THR A 18 0.56 -7.51 10.53
CA THR A 18 0.14 -8.81 9.97
C THR A 18 -1.08 -9.34 10.73
N GLU A 19 -1.69 -10.40 10.22
CA GLU A 19 -2.82 -11.08 10.86
C GLU A 19 -2.42 -11.84 12.16
N LEU A 20 -1.21 -11.70 12.68
CA LEU A 20 -0.79 -12.37 13.92
C LEU A 20 -1.60 -11.97 15.16
N TYR A 21 -2.28 -10.81 15.15
CA TYR A 21 -3.22 -10.45 16.22
C TYR A 21 -4.38 -11.46 16.34
N GLN A 22 -4.72 -12.19 15.27
CA GLN A 22 -5.79 -13.19 15.29
C GLN A 22 -5.51 -14.36 16.25
N LEU A 23 -4.25 -14.57 16.67
CA LEU A 23 -3.90 -15.57 17.70
C LEU A 23 -4.59 -15.30 19.05
N VAL A 24 -5.05 -14.07 19.31
CA VAL A 24 -5.85 -13.74 20.50
C VAL A 24 -7.21 -14.47 20.49
N LYS A 25 -7.71 -14.89 19.32
CA LYS A 25 -8.97 -15.65 19.16
C LYS A 25 -8.81 -17.16 19.44
N LEU A 26 -7.59 -17.65 19.69
CA LEU A 26 -7.35 -19.08 19.99
C LEU A 26 -8.18 -19.66 21.15
N PRO A 27 -8.43 -18.94 22.27
CA PRO A 27 -9.29 -19.46 23.34
C PRO A 27 -10.71 -19.77 22.87
N LEU A 28 -11.28 -18.95 21.99
CA LEU A 28 -12.62 -19.17 21.41
C LEU A 28 -12.65 -20.43 20.54
N MET A 29 -11.60 -20.64 19.74
CA MET A 29 -11.45 -21.87 18.95
C MET A 29 -11.39 -23.12 19.83
N VAL A 30 -10.67 -23.06 20.96
CA VAL A 30 -10.58 -24.17 21.91
C VAL A 30 -11.92 -24.44 22.61
N GLU A 31 -12.68 -23.40 22.93
CA GLU A 31 -14.03 -23.53 23.48
C GLU A 31 -14.96 -24.21 22.49
N HIS A 32 -14.99 -23.74 21.24
CA HIS A 32 -15.83 -24.33 20.20
C HIS A 32 -15.42 -25.79 19.85
N PHE A 33 -14.12 -26.09 19.85
CA PHE A 33 -13.65 -27.47 19.71
C PHE A 33 -14.15 -28.38 20.86
N LYS A 34 -14.23 -27.86 22.09
CA LYS A 34 -14.75 -28.64 23.23
C LYS A 34 -16.24 -28.95 23.08
N GLU A 35 -17.03 -28.04 22.50
CA GLU A 35 -18.45 -28.28 22.23
C GLU A 35 -18.64 -29.44 21.25
N HIS A 36 -17.95 -29.42 20.11
CA HIS A 36 -18.01 -30.56 19.19
C HIS A 36 -17.47 -31.86 19.80
N ARG A 37 -16.50 -31.78 20.71
CA ARG A 37 -16.04 -32.96 21.47
C ARG A 37 -17.07 -33.50 22.47
N GLN A 38 -18.00 -32.67 22.93
CA GLN A 38 -19.10 -33.11 23.81
C GLN A 38 -20.17 -33.85 23.00
N GLU A 39 -20.43 -33.40 21.77
CA GLU A 39 -21.39 -34.03 20.85
C GLU A 39 -20.82 -35.29 20.18
N ASP A 40 -19.58 -35.20 19.70
CA ASP A 40 -18.82 -36.28 19.08
C ASP A 40 -17.50 -36.51 19.82
N LYS A 41 -17.47 -37.59 20.61
CA LYS A 41 -16.29 -37.96 21.40
C LYS A 41 -15.08 -38.35 20.55
N ASP A 42 -15.25 -38.67 19.27
CA ASP A 42 -14.16 -39.05 18.37
C ASP A 42 -13.59 -37.85 17.57
N MET A 43 -14.24 -36.68 17.66
CA MET A 43 -13.86 -35.46 16.95
C MET A 43 -12.40 -35.03 17.17
N THR A 44 -11.51 -35.21 16.20
CA THR A 44 -10.11 -34.76 16.35
C THR A 44 -9.98 -33.25 16.10
N LEU A 45 -8.94 -32.62 16.66
CA LEU A 45 -8.63 -31.22 16.36
C LEU A 45 -8.46 -31.00 14.85
N TRP A 46 -7.82 -31.94 14.15
CA TRP A 46 -7.63 -31.84 12.72
C TRP A 46 -8.95 -31.93 11.94
N ALA A 47 -9.84 -32.86 12.31
CA ALA A 47 -11.17 -32.96 11.71
C ALA A 47 -12.00 -31.68 11.92
N PHE A 48 -11.97 -31.12 13.13
CA PHE A 48 -12.58 -29.82 13.45
C PHE A 48 -12.04 -28.71 12.54
N LEU A 49 -10.71 -28.60 12.39
CA LEU A 49 -10.10 -27.61 11.51
C LEU A 49 -10.47 -27.85 10.03
N CYS A 50 -10.49 -29.09 9.55
CA CYS A 50 -10.90 -29.36 8.16
C CYS A 50 -12.35 -28.96 7.90
N MET A 51 -13.26 -29.25 8.83
CA MET A 51 -14.67 -28.86 8.72
C MET A 51 -14.83 -27.34 8.71
N HIS A 52 -14.17 -26.65 9.65
CA HIS A 52 -14.34 -25.22 9.86
C HIS A 52 -13.48 -24.33 9.00
N TYR A 53 -12.51 -24.85 8.24
CA TYR A 53 -11.70 -24.05 7.30
C TYR A 53 -11.88 -24.51 5.85
N ASP A 54 -12.90 -25.32 5.58
CA ASP A 54 -13.37 -25.54 4.21
C ASP A 54 -14.16 -24.30 3.73
N TYR A 55 -13.59 -23.57 2.78
CA TYR A 55 -14.23 -22.40 2.17
C TYR A 55 -15.32 -22.76 1.15
N ALA A 56 -15.41 -24.03 0.73
CA ALA A 56 -16.46 -24.51 -0.16
C ALA A 56 -17.71 -24.99 0.59
N ALA A 57 -17.62 -25.14 1.91
CA ALA A 57 -18.74 -25.53 2.77
C ALA A 57 -19.86 -24.47 2.73
N LYS A 58 -21.12 -24.93 2.75
CA LYS A 58 -22.28 -24.04 2.84
C LYS A 58 -22.44 -23.54 4.28
N PRO A 59 -22.92 -22.30 4.49
CA PRO A 59 -23.29 -21.82 5.81
C PRO A 59 -24.30 -22.76 6.48
N ASP A 60 -24.02 -23.16 7.71
CA ASP A 60 -24.91 -23.93 8.58
C ASP A 60 -25.36 -23.06 9.78
N GLU A 61 -25.90 -23.69 10.82
CA GLU A 61 -26.43 -22.99 12.00
C GLU A 61 -25.35 -22.28 12.82
N ASP A 62 -24.11 -22.80 12.80
CA ASP A 62 -22.98 -22.28 13.58
C ASP A 62 -22.16 -21.23 12.81
N TYR A 63 -22.51 -20.94 11.56
CA TYR A 63 -21.79 -20.02 10.67
C TYR A 63 -21.39 -18.69 11.33
N ALA A 64 -22.28 -18.08 12.14
CA ALA A 64 -21.96 -16.82 12.82
C ALA A 64 -20.82 -16.97 13.84
N LYS A 65 -20.76 -18.11 14.53
CA LYS A 65 -19.71 -18.48 15.47
C LYS A 65 -18.43 -18.84 14.75
N ASP A 66 -18.51 -19.57 13.64
CA ASP A 66 -17.37 -19.94 12.82
C ASP A 66 -16.62 -18.73 12.31
N MET A 67 -17.34 -17.68 11.90
CA MET A 67 -16.74 -16.43 11.43
C MET A 67 -15.95 -15.69 12.52
N THR A 68 -16.07 -16.08 13.79
CA THR A 68 -15.25 -15.56 14.89
C THR A 68 -13.94 -16.33 15.10
N LEU A 69 -13.75 -17.46 14.41
CA LEU A 69 -12.54 -18.27 14.50
C LEU A 69 -11.31 -17.54 13.93
N PRO A 70 -10.11 -17.81 14.48
CA PRO A 70 -8.88 -17.20 14.01
C PRO A 70 -8.64 -17.53 12.53
N PHE A 71 -8.31 -16.52 11.73
CA PHE A 71 -8.02 -16.62 10.30
C PHE A 71 -9.18 -17.12 9.41
N LYS A 72 -10.41 -17.25 9.94
CA LYS A 72 -11.58 -17.67 9.16
C LYS A 72 -12.20 -16.52 8.36
N ALA A 73 -12.32 -15.34 8.98
CA ALA A 73 -12.84 -14.13 8.36
C ALA A 73 -11.77 -13.04 8.28
N ASN A 74 -11.79 -12.29 7.19
CA ASN A 74 -10.96 -11.09 7.06
C ASN A 74 -11.63 -9.95 7.81
N ASP A 75 -11.16 -9.66 9.03
CA ASP A 75 -11.43 -8.37 9.65
C ASP A 75 -10.71 -7.32 8.80
N SER A 76 -11.44 -6.32 8.32
CA SER A 76 -10.99 -5.29 7.36
C SER A 76 -9.87 -4.37 7.88
N MET A 77 -9.14 -4.77 8.92
CA MET A 77 -8.27 -3.91 9.69
C MET A 77 -7.00 -3.57 8.92
N ILE A 78 -6.27 -4.53 8.32
CA ILE A 78 -5.05 -4.24 7.56
C ILE A 78 -4.83 -5.34 6.50
N ASN A 79 -5.27 -5.09 5.25
CA ASN A 79 -4.72 -5.80 4.10
C ASN A 79 -3.24 -5.39 3.97
N ALA A 80 -2.35 -6.06 4.67
CA ALA A 80 -0.94 -6.00 4.37
C ALA A 80 -0.76 -6.68 3.02
N THR A 81 -0.95 -5.93 1.93
CA THR A 81 -0.39 -6.30 0.64
C THR A 81 1.10 -6.40 0.85
N ILE A 82 1.57 -7.62 1.10
CA ILE A 82 2.95 -8.00 0.85
C ILE A 82 3.08 -7.82 -0.65
N ALA A 83 3.48 -6.63 -1.08
CA ALA A 83 3.84 -6.40 -2.46
C ALA A 83 5.00 -7.36 -2.72
N ASP A 84 4.75 -8.40 -3.53
CA ASP A 84 5.81 -9.26 -4.04
C ASP A 84 6.87 -8.31 -4.61
N PHE A 85 8.03 -8.28 -3.97
CA PHE A 85 9.14 -7.45 -4.38
C PHE A 85 9.79 -8.14 -5.58
N VAL A 86 9.09 -8.17 -6.71
CA VAL A 86 9.65 -8.58 -7.99
C VAL A 86 10.68 -7.52 -8.33
N PRO A 87 11.99 -7.83 -8.35
CA PRO A 87 13.00 -6.85 -8.69
C PRO A 87 12.78 -6.46 -10.16
N THR A 88 12.15 -5.30 -10.37
CA THR A 88 11.97 -4.72 -11.70
C THR A 88 13.35 -4.32 -12.19
N THR A 89 13.91 -5.07 -13.14
CA THR A 89 15.12 -4.66 -13.85
C THR A 89 14.78 -3.45 -14.70
N PHE A 90 15.01 -2.23 -14.19
CA PHE A 90 14.86 -1.02 -14.98
C PHE A 90 16.14 -0.79 -15.80
N TYR A 91 15.98 -0.65 -17.11
CA TYR A 91 17.08 -0.33 -18.01
C TYR A 91 17.16 1.18 -18.18
N ILE A 92 18.22 1.80 -17.64
CA ILE A 92 18.50 3.21 -17.91
C ILE A 92 19.13 3.28 -19.30
N SER A 93 18.36 3.70 -20.31
CA SER A 93 18.95 4.00 -21.62
C SER A 93 19.87 5.21 -21.47
N PRO A 94 21.10 5.16 -22.00
CA PRO A 94 21.96 6.33 -22.03
C PRO A 94 21.25 7.47 -22.78
N ALA A 95 21.31 8.68 -22.21
CA ALA A 95 20.72 9.86 -22.82
C ALA A 95 21.27 10.04 -24.24
N LYS A 96 20.38 10.20 -25.23
CA LYS A 96 20.76 10.41 -26.62
C LYS A 96 21.58 11.70 -26.70
N LYS A 97 22.79 11.63 -27.27
CA LYS A 97 23.65 12.81 -27.46
C LYS A 97 22.88 13.85 -28.27
N THR A 98 22.58 14.99 -27.67
CA THR A 98 22.01 16.15 -28.36
C THR A 98 23.15 16.98 -28.93
N TYR A 99 23.09 17.23 -30.23
CA TYR A 99 24.01 18.16 -30.88
C TYR A 99 23.33 19.54 -30.88
N ALA A 100 23.96 20.52 -30.24
CA ALA A 100 23.52 21.90 -30.36
C ALA A 100 23.85 22.40 -31.76
N SER A 101 22.83 22.64 -32.59
CA SER A 101 23.04 23.34 -33.85
C SER A 101 23.26 24.82 -33.53
N SER A 102 24.46 25.33 -33.78
CA SER A 102 24.71 26.77 -33.75
C SER A 102 23.96 27.39 -34.92
N VAL A 103 22.79 27.98 -34.65
CA VAL A 103 22.10 28.81 -35.61
C VAL A 103 22.70 30.20 -35.50
N GLN A 104 23.42 30.63 -36.54
CA GLN A 104 23.82 32.02 -36.67
C GLN A 104 22.58 32.83 -37.02
N PHE A 105 22.17 33.73 -36.12
CA PHE A 105 21.13 34.71 -36.40
C PHE A 105 21.80 36.04 -36.77
N VAL A 106 21.24 36.70 -37.78
CA VAL A 106 21.67 38.05 -38.13
C VAL A 106 21.13 39.00 -37.05
N THR A 107 22.02 39.56 -36.24
CA THR A 107 21.67 40.65 -35.34
C THR A 107 21.63 41.94 -36.15
N PHE A 108 20.47 42.60 -36.20
CA PHE A 108 20.40 43.97 -36.68
C PHE A 108 21.05 44.89 -35.65
N ASP A 109 21.98 45.72 -36.11
CA ASP A 109 22.62 46.73 -35.29
C ASP A 109 21.68 47.96 -35.20
N GLU A 110 20.97 48.11 -34.09
CA GLU A 110 20.01 49.21 -33.83
C GLU A 110 20.69 50.57 -33.60
N GLN A 111 21.74 50.91 -34.36
CA GLN A 111 22.45 52.19 -34.20
C GLN A 111 21.64 53.41 -34.66
N HIS A 112 20.51 53.21 -35.32
CA HIS A 112 19.70 54.28 -35.91
C HIS A 112 18.22 54.23 -35.53
N ILE A 113 17.90 54.06 -34.24
CA ILE A 113 16.58 54.47 -33.75
C ILE A 113 16.57 56.00 -33.71
N SER A 114 15.83 56.63 -34.62
CA SER A 114 15.58 58.07 -34.57
C SER A 114 15.00 58.44 -33.20
N SER A 115 15.66 59.35 -32.48
CA SER A 115 15.24 59.86 -31.15
C SER A 115 13.76 60.30 -31.10
N SER A 116 13.22 60.75 -32.23
CA SER A 116 11.81 61.11 -32.39
C SER A 116 10.81 59.97 -32.13
N PHE A 117 11.24 58.71 -32.21
CA PHE A 117 10.40 57.55 -31.91
C PHE A 117 10.38 57.20 -30.42
N LEU A 118 11.47 57.49 -29.68
CA LEU A 118 11.56 57.18 -28.24
C LEU A 118 10.54 57.98 -27.41
N SER A 119 10.25 59.22 -27.81
CA SER A 119 9.25 60.07 -27.14
C SER A 119 7.79 59.61 -27.35
N ASN A 120 7.54 58.69 -28.29
CA ASN A 120 6.20 58.17 -28.59
C ASN A 120 5.92 56.78 -27.99
N ILE A 121 6.94 56.09 -27.46
CA ILE A 121 6.79 54.70 -26.97
C ILE A 121 6.15 54.64 -25.57
N TRP A 122 6.30 55.69 -24.75
CA TRP A 122 5.84 55.70 -23.36
C TRP A 122 4.92 56.88 -23.03
N GLN A 123 3.82 57.03 -23.76
CA GLN A 123 2.77 57.99 -23.36
C GLN A 123 1.66 57.25 -22.62
N PRO A 124 1.34 57.62 -21.36
CA PRO A 124 0.16 57.10 -20.67
C PRO A 124 -1.12 57.53 -21.41
N PRO A 125 -2.25 56.81 -21.23
CA PRO A 125 -3.51 57.15 -21.87
C PRO A 125 -3.92 58.59 -21.54
N LYS A 126 -4.16 59.41 -22.57
CA LYS A 126 -4.66 60.77 -22.40
C LYS A 126 -6.18 60.67 -22.20
N SER A 127 -6.66 61.01 -21.01
CA SER A 127 -8.10 61.11 -20.72
C SER A 127 -8.72 62.29 -21.46
N CYS A 128 -9.97 62.08 -21.92
CA CYS A 128 -10.76 63.01 -22.73
C CYS A 128 -11.23 64.25 -21.98
#